data_AF-A0ABD3KLZ1-F1
#
_entry.id   AF-A0ABD3KLZ1-F1
#
_cell.length_a   1.000
_cell.length_b   1.000
_cell.length_c   1.000
_cell.angle_alpha   90.00
_cell.angle_beta   90.00
_cell.angle_gamma   90.00
#
_symmetry.space_group_name_H-M   'P 1'
#
loop_
_entity.id
_entity.type
_entity.pdbx_description
1 polymer ?
#
loop_
_entity_poly.entity_id
_entity_poly.type
_entity_poly.pdbx_seq_one_letter_code
_entity_poly.pdbx_strand_id
1 'polypeptide(L)'
;MHRPIFGHSFAVLMAPVLLSVLAFHFLNKKRTSARRNAEDVDTGASGSMAAPTETNPLTGNCYEVFLSFRGLDTRHGFTDHLYKGLVDAGIDAFRDNDELCHGESIRPVLMEAITSSKILIPIFSVNYGTSRWCLDELVQMMEGKKNKGQIVLPIFYKVKPAEVRHQTGRFGEAFHERQSRLRERSSFDPTTLEKWKSAFDEVSTLKGYEALGFEVELVKLIVRKVLNELKKKFELDISKNLVGIDVHVKKVMEFVDIKSHDTLIVGIHGMGGIGKTTLAKAIYNRLLDQFEHRSFIADIREL
;
A
#
# COMPACT_ATOMS: atom_id res chain seq x y z
N MET A 1 -45.95 -5.73 46.20
CA MET A 1 -45.81 -4.39 45.57
C MET A 1 -44.41 -3.87 45.85
N HIS A 2 -43.50 -3.89 44.87
CA HIS A 2 -42.22 -3.17 44.93
C HIS A 2 -41.94 -2.50 43.58
N ARG A 3 -41.69 -1.19 43.63
CA ARG A 3 -41.30 -0.31 42.52
C ARG A 3 -39.88 -0.63 42.02
N PRO A 4 -39.58 -0.48 40.73
CA PRO A 4 -38.24 -0.14 40.27
C PRO A 4 -38.09 1.38 40.11
N ILE A 5 -36.90 1.84 40.49
CA ILE A 5 -36.43 3.23 40.53
C ILE A 5 -35.88 3.62 39.16
N PHE A 6 -36.13 4.87 38.78
CA PHE A 6 -35.72 5.57 37.56
C PHE A 6 -34.20 5.48 37.32
N GLY A 7 -33.79 5.01 36.14
CA GLY A 7 -32.40 5.04 35.66
C GLY A 7 -32.26 6.06 34.53
N HIS A 8 -31.31 6.98 34.70
CA HIS A 8 -31.13 8.20 33.91
C HIS A 8 -31.03 8.01 32.38
N SER A 9 -31.57 9.02 31.69
CA SER A 9 -31.65 9.20 30.24
C SER A 9 -30.34 8.92 29.48
N PHE A 10 -30.47 8.09 28.43
CA PHE A 10 -29.48 7.74 27.40
C PHE A 10 -28.75 8.95 26.78
N ALA A 11 -29.28 10.17 26.96
CA ALA A 11 -28.69 11.42 26.49
C ALA A 11 -27.36 11.80 27.18
N VAL A 12 -27.10 11.34 28.41
CA VAL A 12 -25.90 11.75 29.16
C VAL A 12 -24.63 10.98 28.73
N LEU A 13 -24.77 9.82 28.07
CA LEU A 13 -23.65 8.97 27.64
C LEU A 13 -23.18 9.24 26.20
N MET A 14 -24.03 9.82 25.35
CA MET A 14 -23.69 10.10 23.93
C MET A 14 -23.07 11.48 23.70
N ALA A 15 -23.32 12.44 24.60
CA ALA A 15 -22.77 13.80 24.49
C ALA A 15 -21.23 13.87 24.59
N PRO A 16 -20.53 13.10 25.47
CA PRO A 16 -19.07 13.15 25.56
C PRO A 16 -18.38 12.58 24.31
N VAL A 17 -18.98 11.58 23.65
CA VAL A 17 -18.44 10.91 22.46
C VAL A 17 -18.58 11.80 21.22
N LEU A 18 -19.70 12.51 21.07
CA LEU A 18 -19.89 13.48 20.00
C LEU A 18 -18.96 14.70 20.15
N LEU A 19 -18.75 15.17 21.38
CA LEU A 19 -17.82 16.27 21.67
C LEU A 19 -16.36 15.89 21.42
N SER A 20 -15.94 14.64 21.71
CA SER A 20 -14.57 14.19 21.46
C SER A 20 -14.29 14.00 19.96
N VAL A 21 -15.26 13.50 19.19
CA VAL A 21 -15.16 13.39 17.71
C VAL A 21 -15.13 14.77 17.05
N LEU A 22 -15.98 15.70 17.50
CA LEU A 22 -15.98 17.09 17.00
C LEU A 22 -14.70 17.83 17.39
N ALA A 23 -14.19 17.64 18.62
CA ALA A 23 -12.92 18.23 19.05
C ALA A 23 -11.75 17.68 18.23
N PHE A 24 -11.70 16.38 17.97
CA PHE A 24 -10.67 15.76 17.12
C PHE A 24 -10.72 16.28 15.68
N HIS A 25 -11.92 16.44 15.12
CA HIS A 25 -12.14 17.02 13.80
C HIS A 25 -11.70 18.50 13.74
N PHE A 26 -12.00 19.31 14.77
CA PHE A 26 -11.56 20.70 14.85
C PHE A 26 -10.05 20.85 15.08
N LEU A 27 -9.43 19.99 15.89
CA LEU A 27 -7.97 19.98 16.10
C LEU A 27 -7.21 19.62 14.81
N ASN A 28 -7.71 18.66 14.03
CA ASN A 28 -7.13 18.31 12.72
C ASN A 28 -7.37 19.40 11.66
N LYS A 29 -8.51 20.09 11.70
CA LYS A 29 -8.78 21.26 10.85
C LYS A 29 -7.88 22.46 11.20
N LYS A 30 -7.54 22.65 12.49
CA LYS A 30 -6.65 23.75 12.92
C LYS A 30 -5.18 23.47 12.57
N ARG A 31 -4.72 22.21 12.64
CA ARG A 31 -3.38 21.80 12.16
C ARG A 31 -3.18 22.01 10.66
N THR A 32 -4.22 21.77 9.85
CA THR A 32 -4.19 22.01 8.39
C THR A 32 -4.35 23.49 8.00
N SER A 33 -4.84 24.33 8.90
CA SER A 33 -4.85 25.80 8.72
C SER A 33 -3.57 26.46 9.22
N ALA A 34 -2.96 25.98 10.31
CA ALA A 34 -1.70 26.52 10.83
C ALA A 34 -0.52 26.24 9.89
N ARG A 35 -0.56 25.12 9.14
CA ARG A 35 0.43 24.81 8.09
C ARG A 35 0.27 25.68 6.82
N ARG A 36 -0.85 26.40 6.67
CA ARG A 36 -1.11 27.33 5.54
C ARG A 36 -0.69 28.77 5.81
N ASN A 37 -0.39 29.14 7.06
CA ASN A 37 -0.11 30.53 7.45
C ASN A 37 1.37 30.79 7.79
N ALA A 38 2.26 29.86 7.44
CA ALA A 38 3.70 29.96 7.72
C ALA A 38 4.49 29.90 6.41
N GLU A 39 4.14 30.75 5.45
CA GLU A 39 4.93 31.11 4.28
C GLU A 39 4.23 32.33 3.65
N ASP A 40 4.51 33.52 4.18
CA ASP A 40 4.42 34.81 3.45
C ASP A 40 4.84 35.94 4.40
N VAL A 41 6.13 36.28 4.39
CA VAL A 41 6.64 37.59 4.81
C VAL A 41 7.80 37.99 3.90
N ASP A 42 7.64 39.16 3.25
CA ASP A 42 8.61 40.01 2.51
C ASP A 42 9.16 39.50 1.15
N THR A 43 9.31 40.28 0.07
CA THR A 43 9.26 41.73 -0.23
C THR A 43 9.14 41.90 -1.76
N GLY A 44 8.42 42.95 -2.22
CA GLY A 44 8.88 43.76 -3.37
C GLY A 44 8.39 43.44 -4.79
N ALA A 45 7.64 44.39 -5.34
CA ALA A 45 7.07 44.48 -6.69
C ALA A 45 8.04 44.28 -7.88
N SER A 46 7.56 43.68 -8.99
CA SER A 46 7.14 44.40 -10.21
C SER A 46 6.86 43.46 -11.40
N GLY A 47 5.65 43.59 -11.97
CA GLY A 47 5.19 43.30 -13.34
C GLY A 47 5.71 42.10 -14.16
N SER A 48 4.79 41.19 -14.53
CA SER A 48 4.52 40.82 -15.94
C SER A 48 3.39 39.78 -16.02
N MET A 49 2.59 39.83 -17.09
CA MET A 49 1.38 39.05 -17.32
C MET A 49 1.65 37.54 -17.35
N ALA A 50 0.92 36.76 -16.56
CA ALA A 50 0.91 35.30 -16.63
C ALA A 50 -0.47 34.78 -17.07
N ALA A 51 -0.45 33.88 -18.05
CA ALA A 51 -1.60 33.12 -18.56
C ALA A 51 -2.31 32.33 -17.45
N PRO A 52 -3.61 32.00 -17.59
CA PRO A 52 -4.32 31.23 -16.58
C PRO A 52 -3.68 29.84 -16.50
N THR A 53 -3.00 29.59 -15.39
CA THR A 53 -2.53 28.25 -15.05
C THR A 53 -3.78 27.49 -14.61
N GLU A 54 -4.24 26.57 -15.44
CA GLU A 54 -5.20 25.56 -15.00
C GLU A 54 -4.57 24.79 -13.84
N THR A 55 -4.97 25.13 -12.62
CA THR A 55 -4.74 24.29 -11.46
C THR A 55 -5.56 23.02 -11.65
N ASN A 56 -4.95 22.01 -12.27
CA ASN A 56 -5.42 20.63 -12.17
C ASN A 56 -5.51 20.26 -10.68
N PRO A 57 -6.68 19.93 -10.13
CA PRO A 57 -6.76 19.29 -8.84
C PRO A 57 -6.43 17.81 -9.02
N LEU A 58 -5.16 17.49 -9.33
CA LEU A 58 -4.65 16.12 -9.24
C LEU A 58 -4.12 15.90 -7.83
N THR A 59 -5.02 15.82 -6.86
CA THR A 59 -4.73 15.16 -5.58
C THR A 59 -5.51 13.85 -5.54
N GLY A 60 -5.21 12.97 -6.49
CA GLY A 60 -5.52 11.55 -6.34
C GLY A 60 -4.55 10.98 -5.31
N ASN A 61 -5.07 10.35 -4.26
CA ASN A 61 -4.23 9.70 -3.24
C ASN A 61 -3.51 8.50 -3.88
N CYS A 62 -2.27 8.70 -4.32
CA CYS A 62 -1.44 7.65 -4.90
C CYS A 62 -0.85 6.75 -3.81
N TYR A 63 -1.60 5.72 -3.41
CA TYR A 63 -1.07 4.68 -2.52
C TYR A 63 -0.02 3.81 -3.21
N GLU A 64 0.90 3.24 -2.43
CA GLU A 64 1.89 2.28 -2.94
C GLU A 64 1.40 0.83 -2.81
N VAL A 65 0.66 0.55 -1.73
CA VAL A 65 0.13 -0.76 -1.39
C VAL A 65 -1.37 -0.70 -1.17
N PHE A 66 -2.10 -1.70 -1.64
CA PHE A 66 -3.51 -1.91 -1.34
C PHE A 66 -3.71 -3.23 -0.58
N LEU A 67 -4.36 -3.19 0.59
CA LEU A 67 -4.73 -4.37 1.37
C LEU A 67 -6.21 -4.67 1.19
N SER A 68 -6.56 -5.83 0.63
CA SER A 68 -7.94 -6.35 0.60
C SER A 68 -8.09 -7.48 1.61
N PHE A 69 -9.08 -7.39 2.48
CA PHE A 69 -9.28 -8.37 3.54
C PHE A 69 -10.73 -8.37 4.05
N ARG A 70 -11.11 -9.46 4.73
CA ARG A 70 -12.36 -9.52 5.46
C ARG A 70 -12.20 -8.84 6.81
N GLY A 71 -12.85 -7.69 7.01
CA GLY A 71 -12.76 -6.89 8.22
C GLY A 71 -13.07 -7.69 9.49
N LEU A 72 -14.16 -8.44 9.46
CA LEU A 72 -14.61 -9.25 10.60
C LEU A 72 -13.58 -10.30 11.05
N ASP A 73 -12.72 -10.77 10.13
CA ASP A 73 -11.82 -11.88 10.39
C ASP A 73 -10.43 -11.40 10.84
N THR A 74 -9.90 -10.34 10.23
CA THR A 74 -8.48 -9.98 10.38
C THR A 74 -8.20 -8.53 10.72
N ARG A 75 -9.20 -7.64 10.78
CA ARG A 75 -9.00 -6.20 10.95
C ARG A 75 -8.13 -5.86 12.16
N HIS A 76 -8.49 -6.36 13.34
CA HIS A 76 -7.82 -6.04 14.60
C HIS A 76 -6.69 -7.01 14.96
N GLY A 77 -6.36 -7.94 14.05
CA GLY A 77 -5.30 -8.93 14.24
C GLY A 77 -4.21 -8.75 13.19
N PHE A 78 -4.00 -9.79 12.39
CA PHE A 78 -2.94 -9.85 11.38
C PHE A 78 -2.89 -8.63 10.46
N THR A 79 -4.05 -8.15 9.97
CA THR A 79 -4.08 -7.01 9.05
C THR A 79 -3.66 -5.70 9.71
N ASP A 80 -4.02 -5.46 10.98
CA ASP A 80 -3.58 -4.26 11.72
C ASP A 80 -2.06 -4.25 11.88
N HIS A 81 -1.49 -5.39 12.28
CA HIS A 81 -0.05 -5.54 12.44
C HIS A 81 0.69 -5.37 11.12
N LEU A 82 0.18 -5.94 10.02
CA LEU A 82 0.76 -5.77 8.69
C LEU A 82 0.71 -4.30 8.25
N TYR A 83 -0.46 -3.66 8.39
CA TYR A 83 -0.64 -2.25 8.06
C TYR A 83 0.33 -1.37 8.86
N LYS A 84 0.41 -1.57 10.18
CA LYS A 84 1.33 -0.85 11.06
C LYS A 84 2.78 -1.06 10.63
N GLY A 85 3.19 -2.29 10.33
CA GLY A 85 4.53 -2.59 9.85
C GLY A 85 4.88 -1.92 8.51
N LEU A 86 3.92 -1.78 7.60
CA LEU A 86 4.10 -1.05 6.34
C LEU A 86 4.28 0.45 6.59
N VAL A 87 3.42 1.05 7.41
CA VAL A 87 3.48 2.47 7.77
C VAL A 87 4.77 2.80 8.52
N ASP A 88 5.19 1.95 9.46
CA ASP A 88 6.45 2.12 10.20
C ASP A 88 7.68 2.00 9.29
N ALA A 89 7.55 1.32 8.15
CA ALA A 89 8.57 1.26 7.10
C ALA A 89 8.47 2.43 6.09
N GLY A 90 7.60 3.41 6.33
CA GLY A 90 7.41 4.58 5.47
C GLY A 90 6.63 4.31 4.18
N ILE A 91 5.92 3.18 4.09
CA ILE A 91 5.15 2.79 2.90
C ILE A 91 3.73 3.31 3.03
N ASP A 92 3.26 4.04 2.01
CA ASP A 92 1.87 4.49 1.95
C ASP A 92 0.96 3.34 1.52
N ALA A 93 0.11 2.89 2.45
CA ALA A 93 -0.76 1.75 2.27
C ALA A 93 -2.23 2.15 2.43
N PHE A 94 -3.06 1.72 1.48
CA PHE A 94 -4.51 1.73 1.62
C PHE A 94 -4.97 0.45 2.31
N ARG A 95 -5.73 0.61 3.39
CA ARG A 95 -6.34 -0.50 4.13
C ARG A 95 -7.83 -0.55 3.80
N ASP A 96 -8.24 -1.36 2.82
CA ASP A 96 -9.66 -1.46 2.48
C ASP A 96 -10.42 -2.07 3.63
N ASN A 97 -11.37 -1.32 4.15
CA ASN A 97 -12.15 -1.77 5.26
C ASN A 97 -13.57 -2.09 4.82
N ASP A 98 -13.78 -3.33 4.41
CA ASP A 98 -15.04 -3.83 3.84
C ASP A 98 -16.30 -3.56 4.70
N GLU A 99 -16.20 -3.37 6.03
CA GLU A 99 -17.35 -2.97 6.86
C GLU A 99 -17.59 -1.45 6.93
N LEU A 100 -16.61 -0.60 6.61
CA LEU A 100 -16.79 0.85 6.55
C LEU A 100 -17.28 1.33 5.18
N CYS A 101 -17.25 0.45 4.16
CA CYS A 101 -17.69 0.71 2.79
C CYS A 101 -19.23 0.71 2.66
N HIS A 102 -19.95 1.38 3.57
CA HIS A 102 -21.40 1.56 3.50
C HIS A 102 -21.76 2.81 2.70
N GLY A 103 -21.61 2.74 1.36
CA GLY A 103 -22.13 3.78 0.45
C GLY A 103 -21.65 3.64 -0.99
N GLU A 104 -22.54 3.92 -1.96
CA GLU A 104 -22.19 3.99 -3.40
C GLU A 104 -21.11 5.04 -3.72
N SER A 105 -20.95 6.04 -2.84
CA SER A 105 -19.96 7.12 -2.96
C SER A 105 -18.51 6.70 -2.63
N ILE A 106 -18.29 5.57 -1.97
CA ILE A 106 -16.95 5.11 -1.57
C ILE A 106 -16.29 4.26 -2.66
N ARG A 107 -17.10 3.63 -3.52
CA ARG A 107 -16.64 2.75 -4.59
C ARG A 107 -15.64 3.43 -5.52
N PRO A 108 -15.83 4.66 -6.02
CA PRO A 108 -14.86 5.32 -6.91
C PRO A 108 -13.48 5.48 -6.27
N VAL A 109 -13.43 5.91 -5.00
CA VAL A 109 -12.18 6.09 -4.25
C VAL A 109 -11.44 4.76 -4.08
N LEU A 110 -12.20 3.68 -3.86
CA LEU A 110 -11.63 2.34 -3.79
C LEU A 110 -11.05 1.88 -5.13
N MET A 111 -11.80 2.01 -6.22
CA MET A 111 -11.31 1.61 -7.54
C MET A 111 -10.03 2.40 -7.88
N GLU A 112 -9.99 3.69 -7.53
CA GLU A 112 -8.81 4.53 -7.70
C GLU A 112 -7.63 3.99 -6.88
N ALA A 113 -7.83 3.66 -5.61
CA ALA A 113 -6.77 3.10 -4.75
C ALA A 113 -6.23 1.75 -5.27
N ILE A 114 -7.10 0.85 -5.72
CA ILE A 114 -6.68 -0.41 -6.38
C ILE A 114 -5.89 -0.10 -7.63
N THR A 115 -6.33 0.90 -8.40
CA THR A 115 -5.75 1.24 -9.69
C THR A 115 -4.42 1.98 -9.59
N SER A 116 -4.24 2.81 -8.57
CA SER A 116 -3.04 3.62 -8.34
C SER A 116 -1.94 2.83 -7.63
N SER A 117 -2.32 1.82 -6.83
CA SER A 117 -1.38 1.03 -6.03
C SER A 117 -0.44 0.20 -6.90
N LYS A 118 0.82 0.04 -6.48
CA LYS A 118 1.79 -0.78 -7.23
C LYS A 118 1.71 -2.24 -6.81
N ILE A 119 1.44 -2.47 -5.53
CA ILE A 119 1.38 -3.79 -4.91
C ILE A 119 0.01 -3.99 -4.30
N LEU A 120 -0.61 -5.13 -4.60
CA LEU A 120 -1.96 -5.50 -4.20
C LEU A 120 -1.88 -6.77 -3.34
N ILE A 121 -2.40 -6.73 -2.12
CA ILE A 121 -2.26 -7.80 -1.13
C ILE A 121 -3.66 -8.28 -0.70
N PRO A 122 -4.18 -9.36 -1.32
CA PRO A 122 -5.40 -10.00 -0.85
C PRO A 122 -5.07 -10.94 0.32
N ILE A 123 -5.78 -10.78 1.44
CA ILE A 123 -5.62 -11.55 2.67
C ILE A 123 -6.81 -12.49 2.82
N PHE A 124 -6.66 -13.72 2.36
CA PHE A 124 -7.70 -14.75 2.35
C PHE A 124 -7.87 -15.37 3.73
N SER A 125 -8.91 -14.96 4.43
CA SER A 125 -9.46 -15.67 5.60
C SER A 125 -10.57 -16.64 5.18
N VAL A 126 -11.03 -17.48 6.12
CA VAL A 126 -12.12 -18.44 5.88
C VAL A 126 -13.37 -17.77 5.31
N ASN A 127 -13.74 -16.59 5.81
CA ASN A 127 -14.97 -15.91 5.39
C ASN A 127 -14.74 -14.85 4.30
N TYR A 128 -13.56 -14.74 3.71
CA TYR A 128 -13.27 -13.76 2.66
C TYR A 128 -14.27 -13.86 1.49
N GLY A 129 -14.56 -15.08 1.04
CA GLY A 129 -15.52 -15.35 -0.05
C GLY A 129 -16.98 -15.03 0.28
N THR A 130 -17.32 -14.66 1.52
CA THR A 130 -18.69 -14.26 1.89
C THR A 130 -18.99 -12.80 1.53
N SER A 131 -17.95 -11.96 1.41
CA SER A 131 -18.07 -10.53 1.12
C SER A 131 -18.06 -10.30 -0.39
N ARG A 132 -19.16 -9.78 -0.95
CA ARG A 132 -19.19 -9.37 -2.37
C ARG A 132 -18.14 -8.31 -2.68
N TRP A 133 -17.85 -7.44 -1.72
CA TRP A 133 -16.87 -6.38 -1.87
C TRP A 133 -15.47 -6.98 -2.07
N CYS A 134 -15.01 -7.82 -1.15
CA CYS A 134 -13.70 -8.49 -1.26
C CYS A 134 -13.56 -9.32 -2.55
N LEU A 135 -14.66 -9.90 -3.06
CA LEU A 135 -14.71 -10.63 -4.32
C LEU A 135 -14.58 -9.71 -5.54
N ASP A 136 -15.31 -8.60 -5.56
CA ASP A 136 -15.27 -7.61 -6.63
C ASP A 136 -13.91 -6.87 -6.66
N GLU A 137 -13.28 -6.68 -5.51
CA GLU A 137 -11.90 -6.19 -5.39
C GLU A 137 -10.89 -7.17 -5.96
N LEU A 138 -11.00 -8.45 -5.59
CA LEU A 138 -10.08 -9.47 -6.08
C LEU A 138 -10.08 -9.53 -7.61
N VAL A 139 -11.26 -9.48 -8.24
CA VAL A 139 -11.38 -9.44 -9.70
C VAL A 139 -10.60 -8.26 -10.28
N GLN A 140 -10.76 -7.06 -9.71
CA GLN A 140 -10.04 -5.88 -10.17
C GLN A 140 -8.54 -5.97 -9.94
N MET A 141 -8.10 -6.56 -8.83
CA MET A 141 -6.67 -6.75 -8.55
C MET A 141 -6.02 -7.65 -9.61
N MET A 142 -6.74 -8.70 -10.05
CA MET A 142 -6.27 -9.60 -11.11
C MET A 142 -6.31 -8.93 -12.49
N GLU A 143 -7.33 -8.12 -12.78
CA GLU A 143 -7.36 -7.28 -13.99
C GLU A 143 -6.20 -6.26 -14.00
N GLY A 144 -5.95 -5.61 -12.87
CA GLY A 144 -4.86 -4.66 -12.69
C GLY A 144 -3.49 -5.30 -12.88
N LYS A 145 -3.29 -6.50 -12.33
CA LYS A 145 -2.10 -7.32 -12.58
C LYS A 145 -1.89 -7.56 -14.08
N LYS A 146 -2.93 -7.97 -14.80
CA LYS A 146 -2.86 -8.32 -16.22
C LYS A 146 -2.62 -7.09 -17.11
N ASN A 147 -3.31 -6.00 -16.83
CA ASN A 147 -3.36 -4.84 -17.70
C ASN A 147 -2.30 -3.77 -17.38
N LYS A 148 -1.85 -3.69 -16.12
CA LYS A 148 -0.94 -2.64 -15.63
C LYS A 148 0.37 -3.18 -15.06
N GLY A 149 0.53 -4.51 -15.02
CA GLY A 149 1.73 -5.14 -14.45
C GLY A 149 1.86 -4.96 -12.94
N GLN A 150 0.76 -4.66 -12.24
CA GLN A 150 0.74 -4.56 -10.78
C GLN A 150 1.15 -5.90 -10.15
N ILE A 151 1.84 -5.83 -9.02
CA ILE A 151 2.29 -7.02 -8.30
C ILE A 151 1.17 -7.44 -7.35
N VAL A 152 0.77 -8.71 -7.40
CA VAL A 152 -0.19 -9.29 -6.45
C VAL A 152 0.54 -10.26 -5.52
N LEU A 153 0.42 -10.06 -4.21
CA LEU A 153 1.03 -10.88 -3.16
C LEU A 153 -0.06 -11.49 -2.27
N PRO A 154 -0.59 -12.68 -2.60
CA PRO A 154 -1.65 -13.28 -1.80
C PRO A 154 -1.14 -13.77 -0.45
N ILE A 155 -1.91 -13.51 0.60
CA ILE A 155 -1.70 -14.03 1.94
C ILE A 155 -2.86 -14.96 2.28
N PHE A 156 -2.56 -16.18 2.67
CA PHE A 156 -3.53 -17.20 3.06
C PHE A 156 -3.57 -17.28 4.59
N TYR A 157 -4.52 -16.59 5.19
CA TYR A 157 -4.65 -16.44 6.64
C TYR A 157 -5.49 -17.56 7.24
N LYS A 158 -4.82 -18.55 7.86
CA LYS A 158 -5.47 -19.74 8.45
C LYS A 158 -6.35 -20.51 7.46
N VAL A 159 -6.02 -20.44 6.18
CA VAL A 159 -6.65 -21.15 5.06
C VAL A 159 -5.54 -21.69 4.17
N LYS A 160 -5.75 -22.86 3.53
CA LYS A 160 -4.78 -23.40 2.57
C LYS A 160 -4.99 -22.78 1.18
N PRO A 161 -3.93 -22.51 0.42
CA PRO A 161 -4.06 -22.03 -0.96
C PRO A 161 -4.95 -22.93 -1.84
N ALA A 162 -4.87 -24.25 -1.66
CA ALA A 162 -5.69 -25.22 -2.40
C ALA A 162 -7.20 -25.09 -2.09
N GLU A 163 -7.55 -24.75 -0.84
CA GLU A 163 -8.95 -24.53 -0.44
C GLU A 163 -9.51 -23.27 -1.10
N VAL A 164 -8.72 -22.20 -1.20
CA VAL A 164 -9.09 -20.98 -1.94
C VAL A 164 -9.22 -21.27 -3.44
N ARG A 165 -8.23 -21.95 -4.02
CA ARG A 165 -8.17 -22.26 -5.45
C ARG A 165 -9.34 -23.08 -5.96
N HIS A 166 -9.70 -24.11 -5.22
CA HIS A 166 -10.74 -25.06 -5.61
C HIS A 166 -12.08 -24.79 -4.92
N GLN A 167 -12.15 -23.75 -4.09
CA GLN A 167 -13.31 -23.41 -3.26
C GLN A 167 -13.79 -24.65 -2.48
N THR A 168 -12.86 -25.31 -1.78
CA THR A 168 -13.13 -26.50 -0.96
C THR A 168 -12.85 -26.22 0.52
N GLY A 169 -13.13 -27.20 1.39
CA GLY A 169 -12.96 -27.06 2.83
C GLY A 169 -13.84 -25.94 3.41
N ARG A 170 -13.41 -25.37 4.53
CA ARG A 170 -14.19 -24.35 5.25
C ARG A 170 -14.36 -23.06 4.44
N PHE A 171 -13.34 -22.70 3.66
CA PHE A 171 -13.43 -21.57 2.73
C PHE A 171 -14.51 -21.79 1.67
N GLY A 172 -14.50 -22.99 1.06
CA GLY A 172 -15.49 -23.42 0.07
C GLY A 172 -16.91 -23.42 0.61
N GLU A 173 -17.13 -23.98 1.80
CA GLU A 173 -18.43 -23.99 2.47
C GLU A 173 -19.00 -22.57 2.63
N ALA A 174 -18.18 -21.63 3.14
CA ALA A 174 -18.58 -20.23 3.31
C ALA A 174 -18.90 -19.54 1.97
N PHE A 175 -18.09 -19.80 0.94
CA PHE A 175 -18.32 -19.26 -0.40
C PHE A 175 -19.58 -19.85 -1.06
N HIS A 176 -19.84 -21.14 -0.91
CA HIS A 176 -21.02 -21.80 -1.48
C HIS A 176 -22.32 -21.37 -0.79
N GLU A 177 -22.31 -21.16 0.53
CA GLU A 177 -23.46 -20.58 1.22
C GLU A 177 -23.82 -19.20 0.66
N ARG A 178 -22.81 -18.35 0.42
CA ARG A 178 -22.99 -17.05 -0.24
C ARG A 178 -23.55 -17.19 -1.65
N GLN A 179 -23.03 -18.15 -2.42
CA GLN A 179 -23.50 -18.42 -3.78
C GLN A 179 -24.99 -18.83 -3.80
N SER A 180 -25.42 -19.70 -2.88
CA SER A 180 -26.84 -20.11 -2.78
C SER A 180 -27.75 -18.92 -2.50
N ARG A 181 -27.40 -18.09 -1.51
CA ARG A 181 -28.15 -16.86 -1.17
C ARG A 181 -28.18 -15.84 -2.32
N LEU A 182 -27.18 -15.83 -3.19
CA LEU A 182 -27.14 -14.96 -4.37
C LEU A 182 -28.06 -15.47 -5.48
N ARG A 183 -28.12 -16.79 -5.71
CA ARG A 183 -28.98 -17.43 -6.72
C ARG A 183 -30.47 -17.27 -6.42
N GLU A 184 -30.83 -17.15 -5.16
CA GLU A 184 -32.20 -16.87 -4.72
C GLU A 184 -32.66 -15.43 -5.04
N ARG A 185 -31.74 -14.53 -5.41
CA ARG A 185 -32.08 -13.15 -5.81
C ARG A 185 -32.35 -13.06 -7.31
N SER A 186 -33.44 -12.41 -7.67
CA SER A 186 -33.92 -12.24 -9.05
C SER A 186 -32.98 -11.50 -10.01
N SER A 187 -31.95 -10.81 -9.49
CA SER A 187 -30.97 -10.03 -10.26
C SER A 187 -29.59 -10.69 -10.38
N PHE A 188 -29.50 -12.01 -10.20
CA PHE A 188 -28.22 -12.72 -10.24
C PHE A 188 -27.71 -12.85 -11.67
N ASP A 189 -26.51 -12.31 -11.90
CA ASP A 189 -25.76 -12.50 -13.15
C ASP A 189 -24.78 -13.68 -12.99
N PRO A 190 -24.98 -14.80 -13.70
CA PRO A 190 -24.07 -15.94 -13.66
C PRO A 190 -22.62 -15.60 -14.03
N THR A 191 -22.39 -14.60 -14.88
CA THR A 191 -21.04 -14.23 -15.31
C THR A 191 -20.21 -13.66 -14.16
N THR A 192 -20.84 -12.98 -13.20
CA THR A 192 -20.19 -12.47 -11.99
C THR A 192 -19.57 -13.60 -11.16
N LEU A 193 -20.29 -14.72 -10.99
CA LEU A 193 -19.77 -15.85 -10.22
C LEU A 193 -18.56 -16.51 -10.89
N GLU A 194 -18.59 -16.63 -12.22
CA GLU A 194 -17.47 -17.20 -12.97
C GLU A 194 -16.23 -16.31 -12.90
N LYS A 195 -16.40 -14.98 -12.91
CA LYS A 195 -15.29 -14.03 -12.65
C LYS A 195 -14.65 -14.24 -11.29
N TRP A 196 -15.45 -14.40 -10.23
CA TRP A 196 -14.92 -14.65 -8.88
C TRP A 196 -14.15 -15.96 -8.79
N LYS A 197 -14.70 -17.06 -9.32
CA LYS A 197 -14.00 -18.35 -9.36
C LYS A 197 -12.70 -18.29 -10.16
N SER A 198 -12.73 -17.64 -11.33
CA SER A 198 -11.53 -17.43 -12.15
C SER A 198 -10.46 -16.64 -11.39
N ALA A 199 -10.85 -15.60 -10.66
CA ALA A 199 -9.92 -14.80 -9.88
C ALA A 199 -9.31 -15.62 -8.72
N PHE A 200 -10.08 -16.49 -8.07
CA PHE A 200 -9.55 -17.41 -7.05
C PHE A 200 -8.58 -18.45 -7.62
N ASP A 201 -8.87 -19.02 -8.80
CA ASP A 201 -7.94 -19.95 -9.44
C ASP A 201 -6.63 -19.23 -9.79
N GLU A 202 -6.73 -18.09 -10.48
CA GLU A 202 -5.57 -17.34 -10.94
C GLU A 202 -4.70 -16.84 -9.78
N VAL A 203 -5.30 -16.20 -8.76
CA VAL A 203 -4.55 -15.67 -7.61
C VAL A 203 -3.85 -16.77 -6.83
N SER A 204 -4.44 -17.97 -6.76
CA SER A 204 -3.87 -19.11 -6.03
C SER A 204 -2.72 -19.79 -6.78
N THR A 205 -2.49 -19.47 -8.05
CA THR A 205 -1.28 -19.87 -8.78
C THR A 205 -0.07 -18.98 -8.48
N LEU A 206 -0.29 -17.82 -7.88
CA LEU A 206 0.77 -16.87 -7.55
C LEU A 206 1.54 -17.34 -6.32
N LYS A 207 2.82 -16.95 -6.25
CA LYS A 207 3.62 -17.13 -5.02
C LYS A 207 3.01 -16.27 -3.91
N GLY A 208 2.41 -16.93 -2.92
CA GLY A 208 1.84 -16.30 -1.74
C GLY A 208 2.50 -16.71 -0.45
N TYR A 209 1.90 -16.27 0.65
CA TYR A 209 2.37 -16.53 2.01
C TYR A 209 1.28 -17.18 2.85
N GLU A 210 1.59 -18.26 3.55
CA GLU A 210 0.66 -18.91 4.47
C GLU A 210 0.88 -18.38 5.89
N ALA A 211 -0.17 -17.82 6.50
CA ALA A 211 -0.16 -17.35 7.89
C ALA A 211 -0.76 -18.43 8.81
N LEU A 212 -0.02 -19.52 8.99
CA LEU A 212 -0.41 -20.68 9.82
C LEU A 212 0.31 -20.72 11.19
N GLY A 213 1.27 -19.83 11.44
CA GLY A 213 2.14 -19.85 12.61
C GLY A 213 2.43 -18.46 13.17
N PHE A 214 3.71 -18.15 13.40
CA PHE A 214 4.15 -16.90 14.03
C PHE A 214 3.88 -15.66 13.15
N GLU A 215 2.77 -14.97 13.42
CA GLU A 215 2.30 -13.83 12.64
C GLU A 215 3.32 -12.66 12.61
N VAL A 216 4.05 -12.42 13.70
CA VAL A 216 5.02 -11.32 13.80
C VAL A 216 6.17 -11.46 12.80
N GLU A 217 6.72 -12.67 12.67
CA GLU A 217 7.82 -12.95 11.75
C GLU A 217 7.35 -12.86 10.29
N LEU A 218 6.13 -13.34 10.04
CA LEU A 218 5.52 -13.24 8.73
C LEU A 218 5.27 -11.78 8.33
N VAL A 219 4.75 -10.94 9.24
CA VAL A 219 4.59 -9.50 9.00
C VAL A 219 5.93 -8.86 8.63
N LYS A 220 6.98 -9.10 9.42
CA LYS A 220 8.33 -8.58 9.11
C LYS A 220 8.83 -9.03 7.73
N LEU A 221 8.60 -10.30 7.38
CA LEU A 221 8.96 -10.85 6.08
C LEU A 221 8.22 -10.15 4.93
N ILE A 222 6.92 -9.95 5.07
CA ILE A 222 6.07 -9.32 4.05
C ILE A 222 6.45 -7.84 3.91
N VAL A 223 6.60 -7.09 5.01
CA VAL A 223 7.02 -5.69 4.97
C VAL A 223 8.35 -5.54 4.23
N ARG A 224 9.33 -6.39 4.56
CA ARG A 224 10.62 -6.41 3.86
C ARG A 224 10.47 -6.74 2.37
N LYS A 225 9.61 -7.71 2.03
CA LYS A 225 9.33 -8.08 0.64
C LYS A 225 8.73 -6.92 -0.14
N VAL A 226 7.70 -6.28 0.40
CA VAL A 226 7.02 -5.12 -0.20
C VAL A 226 8.01 -3.99 -0.40
N LEU A 227 8.78 -3.65 0.63
CA LEU A 227 9.80 -2.60 0.56
C LEU A 227 10.80 -2.88 -0.57
N ASN A 228 11.29 -4.13 -0.68
CA ASN A 228 12.21 -4.52 -1.75
C ASN A 228 11.57 -4.43 -3.15
N GLU A 229 10.31 -4.85 -3.31
CA GLU A 229 9.64 -4.72 -4.61
C GLU A 229 9.42 -3.24 -5.01
N LEU A 230 9.08 -2.37 -4.05
CA LEU A 230 8.98 -0.93 -4.31
C LEU A 230 10.33 -0.31 -4.67
N LYS A 231 11.42 -0.79 -4.07
CA LYS A 231 12.80 -0.33 -4.32
C LYS A 231 13.33 -0.71 -5.70
N LYS A 232 12.98 -1.88 -6.24
CA LYS A 232 13.42 -2.30 -7.59
C LYS A 232 13.07 -1.29 -8.68
N LYS A 233 12.02 -0.49 -8.50
CA LYS A 233 11.67 0.58 -9.45
C LYS A 233 12.75 1.68 -9.53
N PHE A 234 13.50 1.86 -8.45
CA PHE A 234 14.56 2.86 -8.35
C PHE A 234 15.94 2.27 -8.62
N GLU A 235 16.07 0.95 -8.76
CA GLU A 235 17.32 0.35 -9.18
C GLU A 235 17.69 0.84 -10.57
N LEU A 236 18.86 1.45 -10.68
CA LEU A 236 19.40 1.87 -11.96
C LEU A 236 19.83 0.63 -12.74
N ASP A 237 19.54 0.62 -14.04
CA ASP A 237 19.95 -0.48 -14.90
C ASP A 237 21.47 -0.52 -15.04
N ILE A 238 22.00 -1.71 -14.76
CA ILE A 238 23.41 -2.05 -14.75
C ILE A 238 23.55 -3.42 -15.40
N SER A 239 24.50 -3.54 -16.33
CA SER A 239 24.83 -4.81 -16.98
C SER A 239 25.10 -5.92 -15.95
N LYS A 240 24.61 -7.13 -16.21
CA LYS A 240 24.89 -8.31 -15.38
C LYS A 240 26.32 -8.85 -15.56
N ASN A 241 27.01 -8.43 -16.61
CA ASN A 241 28.32 -8.96 -17.01
C ASN A 241 29.47 -8.09 -16.50
N LEU A 242 29.36 -7.52 -15.31
CA LEU A 242 30.40 -6.68 -14.74
C LEU A 242 31.43 -7.52 -13.99
N VAL A 243 32.71 -7.25 -14.24
CA VAL A 243 33.82 -7.92 -13.58
C VAL A 243 34.59 -6.88 -12.77
N GLY A 244 34.91 -7.21 -11.51
CA GLY A 244 35.75 -6.38 -10.64
C GLY A 244 35.08 -5.13 -10.05
N ILE A 245 33.81 -4.86 -10.35
CA ILE A 245 33.12 -3.66 -9.85
C ILE A 245 32.92 -3.68 -8.33
N ASP A 246 32.70 -4.86 -7.74
CA ASP A 246 32.44 -5.03 -6.31
C ASP A 246 33.59 -4.53 -5.45
N VAL A 247 34.84 -4.69 -5.91
CA VAL A 247 36.04 -4.19 -5.20
C VAL A 247 36.01 -2.67 -5.12
N HIS A 248 35.65 -2.01 -6.22
CA HIS A 248 35.56 -0.55 -6.27
C HIS A 248 34.38 -0.02 -5.46
N VAL A 249 33.21 -0.69 -5.53
CA VAL A 249 32.04 -0.35 -4.70
C VAL A 249 32.42 -0.46 -3.23
N LYS A 250 33.03 -1.58 -2.81
CA LYS A 250 33.44 -1.79 -1.42
C LYS A 250 34.37 -0.68 -0.93
N LYS A 251 35.35 -0.30 -1.74
CA LYS A 251 36.28 0.80 -1.40
C LYS A 251 35.55 2.11 -1.16
N VAL A 252 34.54 2.45 -1.97
CA VAL A 252 33.72 3.65 -1.74
C VAL A 252 32.86 3.48 -0.48
N MET A 253 32.23 2.32 -0.29
CA MET A 253 31.40 2.04 0.89
C MET A 253 32.18 2.12 2.22
N GLU A 254 33.47 1.82 2.23
CA GLU A 254 34.35 2.01 3.40
C GLU A 254 34.50 3.49 3.79
N PHE A 255 34.44 4.42 2.83
CA PHE A 255 34.42 5.87 3.11
C PHE A 255 33.03 6.38 3.53
N VAL A 256 31.97 5.71 3.10
CA VAL A 256 30.57 6.12 3.33
C VAL A 256 30.07 5.68 4.71
N ASP A 257 30.94 5.24 5.64
CA ASP A 257 30.52 4.71 6.95
C ASP A 257 29.53 5.65 7.67
N ILE A 258 28.30 5.15 7.83
CA ILE A 258 27.03 5.89 7.91
C ILE A 258 26.80 6.44 9.33
N LYS A 259 27.86 6.59 10.13
CA LYS A 259 27.79 6.96 11.54
C LYS A 259 28.10 8.42 11.82
N SER A 260 28.44 9.19 10.78
CA SER A 260 28.57 10.65 10.88
C SER A 260 27.31 11.32 10.31
N HIS A 261 26.88 12.42 10.93
CA HIS A 261 25.82 13.29 10.39
C HIS A 261 26.36 14.26 9.32
N ASP A 262 27.58 14.06 8.85
CA ASP A 262 28.27 14.99 7.96
C ASP A 262 27.93 14.73 6.49
N THR A 263 27.97 15.79 5.68
CA THR A 263 27.75 15.69 4.24
C THR A 263 29.02 15.19 3.55
N LEU A 264 28.95 14.02 2.91
CA LEU A 264 30.05 13.44 2.14
C LEU A 264 29.85 13.67 0.64
N ILE A 265 30.86 14.23 -0.02
CA ILE A 265 30.92 14.38 -1.48
C ILE A 265 31.99 13.43 -2.02
N VAL A 266 31.60 12.53 -2.93
CA VAL A 266 32.52 11.56 -3.55
C VAL A 266 32.72 11.91 -5.02
N GLY A 267 33.96 12.22 -5.41
CA GLY A 267 34.35 12.42 -6.80
C GLY A 267 34.92 11.14 -7.43
N ILE A 268 34.39 10.73 -8.59
CA ILE A 268 34.90 9.59 -9.38
C ILE A 268 35.50 10.13 -10.68
N HIS A 269 36.81 10.03 -10.84
CA HIS A 269 37.54 10.53 -12.02
C HIS A 269 38.33 9.41 -12.73
N GLY A 270 38.71 9.66 -13.98
CA GLY A 270 39.45 8.69 -14.81
C GLY A 270 39.16 8.82 -16.30
N MET A 271 39.91 8.08 -17.11
CA MET A 271 39.80 8.09 -18.58
C MET A 271 38.37 7.77 -19.08
N GLY A 272 38.07 8.18 -20.31
CA GLY A 272 36.84 7.81 -21.00
C GLY A 272 36.71 6.28 -21.10
N GLY A 273 35.49 5.75 -20.99
CA GLY A 273 35.20 4.32 -21.16
C GLY A 273 35.56 3.41 -19.97
N ILE A 274 36.26 3.89 -18.93
CA ILE A 274 36.70 3.05 -17.79
C ILE A 274 35.56 2.59 -16.86
N GLY A 275 34.31 2.99 -17.12
CA GLY A 275 33.15 2.56 -16.33
C GLY A 275 32.76 3.45 -15.14
N LYS A 276 33.16 4.72 -15.10
CA LYS A 276 32.82 5.67 -14.03
C LYS A 276 31.32 5.75 -13.75
N THR A 277 30.51 5.92 -14.79
CA THR A 277 29.04 5.98 -14.67
C THR A 277 28.47 4.66 -14.16
N THR A 278 29.01 3.53 -14.61
CA THR A 278 28.60 2.20 -14.14
C THR A 278 28.90 2.01 -12.66
N LEU A 279 30.08 2.46 -12.19
CA LEU A 279 30.45 2.44 -10.77
C LEU A 279 29.53 3.33 -9.94
N ALA A 280 29.23 4.55 -10.41
CA ALA A 280 28.30 5.45 -9.74
C ALA A 280 26.90 4.85 -9.59
N LYS A 281 26.38 4.21 -10.65
CA LYS A 281 25.10 3.47 -10.60
C LYS A 281 25.15 2.32 -9.59
N ALA A 282 26.24 1.56 -9.56
CA ALA A 282 26.39 0.42 -8.63
C ALA A 282 26.42 0.89 -7.16
N ILE A 283 27.13 1.98 -6.88
CA ILE A 283 27.15 2.61 -5.55
C ILE A 283 25.75 3.13 -5.20
N TYR A 284 25.07 3.83 -6.11
CA TYR A 284 23.70 4.29 -5.91
C TYR A 284 22.77 3.14 -5.53
N ASN A 285 22.79 2.04 -6.31
CA ASN A 285 21.98 0.86 -6.03
C ASN A 285 22.31 0.23 -4.65
N ARG A 286 23.57 0.32 -4.21
CA ARG A 286 23.99 -0.18 -2.89
C ARG A 286 23.51 0.71 -1.74
N LEU A 287 23.42 2.02 -1.96
CA LEU A 287 23.00 3.02 -0.98
C LEU A 287 21.48 3.27 -0.98
N LEU A 288 20.72 2.69 -1.91
CA LEU A 288 19.27 2.88 -2.07
C LEU A 288 18.50 2.82 -0.75
N ASP A 289 18.93 1.97 0.18
CA ASP A 289 18.21 1.63 1.41
C ASP A 289 18.61 2.48 2.62
N GLN A 290 19.63 3.32 2.46
CA GLN A 290 20.24 4.06 3.56
C GLN A 290 19.78 5.52 3.63
N PHE A 291 19.08 6.00 2.59
CA PHE A 291 18.67 7.40 2.45
C PHE A 291 17.15 7.51 2.24
N GLU A 292 16.53 8.49 2.89
CA GLU A 292 15.09 8.80 2.76
C GLU A 292 14.78 9.43 1.39
N HIS A 293 15.68 10.28 0.90
CA HIS A 293 15.55 10.94 -0.40
C HIS A 293 16.74 10.59 -1.29
N ARG A 294 16.46 10.40 -2.58
CA ARG A 294 17.44 9.94 -3.56
C ARG A 294 17.11 10.47 -4.95
N SER A 295 18.16 10.77 -5.70
CA SER A 295 18.07 11.19 -7.10
C SER A 295 19.30 10.67 -7.85
N PHE A 296 19.12 10.36 -9.12
CA PHE A 296 20.21 10.09 -10.04
C PHE A 296 20.06 11.01 -11.24
N ILE A 297 21.04 11.89 -11.44
CA ILE A 297 21.09 12.82 -12.56
C ILE A 297 22.16 12.31 -13.52
N ALA A 298 21.73 11.92 -14.72
CA ALA A 298 22.59 11.41 -15.77
C ALA A 298 23.07 12.54 -16.71
N ASP A 299 24.17 12.28 -17.42
CA ASP A 299 24.58 13.05 -18.61
C ASP A 299 24.70 14.56 -18.42
N ILE A 300 25.15 14.99 -17.24
CA ILE A 300 25.50 16.40 -17.00
C ILE A 300 26.72 16.74 -17.86
N ARG A 301 26.51 17.59 -18.87
CA ARG A 301 27.57 18.18 -19.70
C ARG A 301 27.76 19.64 -19.27
N GLU A 302 28.99 20.13 -19.30
CA GLU A 302 29.23 21.57 -19.25
C GLU A 302 28.64 22.21 -20.51
N LEU A 303 27.90 23.30 -20.33
CA LEU A 303 27.35 24.13 -21.41
C LEU A 303 28.47 24.88 -22.14
#